data_AF-A0A2N6FBP9-F1
#
_entry.id   AF-A0A2N6FBP9-F1
#
_cell.length_a   1.000
_cell.length_b   1.000
_cell.length_c   1.000
_cell.angle_alpha   90.00
_cell.angle_beta   90.00
_cell.angle_gamma   90.00
#
_symmetry.space_group_name_H-M   'P 1'
#
loop_
_entity.id
_entity.type
_entity.pdbx_description
1 polymer ?
#
loop_
_entity_poly.entity_id
_entity_poly.type
_entity_poly.pdbx_seq_one_letter_code
_entity_poly.pdbx_strand_id
1 'polypeptide(L)'
;MTEKTDLYNNNPLIHGDRRLGNSDSEWVRSFACEDLCPLIVCRGPIRKEAMDVYEEMGISHYGILLSEKDSIVYPNALAPELRQLKDSTRVHRVPDYSGASKEERVERINQIIEIAKDNGYDSIFAGYGFMAEDEEFVGAIENAGLKFIGPCAHTQSSAGKKDEAKRTALRVDVSVTPGIDNVTARTLVKKHPSRDALLALVKAEGLDCDDKVLNDDKLSLEELADHILFASYAKGIDLYSIDEMGAQVEAECIEMFKKNPQSRVRLKAIGGGGGKGQRILGASLLGKKNASDADIKKEAANAPGLVLEILNEVKANGVGDNKNVLVELNIEQTR
;
A
#
# COMPACT_ATOMS: atom_id res chain seq x y z
N MET A 1 3.75 -48.12 -21.57
CA MET A 1 3.71 -46.72 -22.04
C MET A 1 3.32 -45.89 -20.84
N THR A 2 4.23 -45.07 -20.33
CA THR A 2 3.91 -44.11 -19.26
C THR A 2 3.04 -43.03 -19.88
N GLU A 3 1.74 -43.01 -19.55
CA GLU A 3 0.88 -41.88 -19.88
C GLU A 3 1.51 -40.64 -19.27
N LYS A 4 1.96 -39.70 -20.11
CA LYS A 4 2.29 -38.36 -19.66
C LYS A 4 0.98 -37.69 -19.27
N THR A 5 0.63 -37.76 -17.99
CA THR A 5 -0.47 -36.97 -17.45
C THR A 5 -0.11 -35.49 -17.62
N ASP A 6 -0.82 -34.81 -18.52
CA ASP A 6 -0.72 -33.36 -18.67
C ASP A 6 -1.38 -32.70 -17.46
N LEU A 7 -0.61 -32.53 -16.39
CA LEU A 7 -1.04 -31.87 -15.16
C LEU A 7 -1.24 -30.36 -15.32
N TYR A 8 -0.92 -29.75 -16.46
CA TYR A 8 -1.27 -28.35 -16.67
C TYR A 8 -2.76 -28.24 -17.03
N ASN A 9 -3.20 -29.03 -18.01
CA ASN A 9 -4.60 -29.00 -18.47
C ASN A 9 -5.54 -29.95 -17.71
N ASN A 10 -5.02 -30.96 -17.02
CA ASN A 10 -5.85 -32.01 -16.40
C ASN A 10 -5.53 -32.26 -14.92
N ASN A 11 -5.06 -31.25 -14.19
CA ASN A 11 -4.91 -31.39 -12.75
C ASN A 11 -6.28 -31.43 -12.06
N PRO A 12 -6.67 -32.56 -11.45
CA PRO A 12 -7.98 -32.71 -10.81
C PRO A 12 -8.17 -31.81 -9.58
N LEU A 13 -7.08 -31.28 -9.01
CA LEU A 13 -7.13 -30.31 -7.90
C LEU A 13 -7.35 -28.87 -8.39
N ILE A 14 -7.07 -28.58 -9.67
CA ILE A 14 -7.21 -27.23 -10.26
C ILE A 14 -8.53 -27.12 -11.04
N HIS A 15 -8.89 -28.19 -11.76
CA HIS A 15 -10.02 -28.25 -12.70
C HIS A 15 -11.19 -29.07 -12.16
N GLY A 16 -11.23 -29.35 -10.85
CA GLY A 16 -12.37 -29.98 -10.19
C GLY A 16 -13.58 -29.06 -10.11
N ASP A 17 -14.75 -29.62 -9.81
CA ASP A 17 -15.97 -28.85 -9.56
C ASP A 17 -15.76 -27.93 -8.34
N ARG A 18 -16.00 -26.63 -8.53
CA ARG A 18 -15.82 -25.59 -7.52
C ARG A 18 -17.11 -25.32 -6.72
N ARG A 19 -18.22 -25.97 -7.08
CA ARG A 19 -19.51 -25.87 -6.37
C ARG A 19 -19.54 -26.79 -5.17
N LEU A 20 -18.92 -26.34 -4.08
CA LEU A 20 -18.79 -27.13 -2.86
C LEU A 20 -20.15 -27.52 -2.27
N GLY A 21 -21.22 -26.75 -2.50
CA GLY A 21 -22.58 -27.07 -2.07
C GLY A 21 -23.14 -28.37 -2.66
N ASN A 22 -22.59 -28.84 -3.79
CA ASN A 22 -22.96 -30.12 -4.41
C ASN A 22 -22.19 -31.32 -3.83
N SER A 23 -21.25 -31.10 -2.91
CA SER A 23 -20.45 -32.18 -2.34
C SER A 23 -21.31 -33.12 -1.48
N ASP A 24 -21.01 -34.43 -1.51
CA ASP A 24 -21.64 -35.41 -0.62
C ASP A 24 -21.25 -35.21 0.86
N SER A 25 -20.11 -34.56 1.13
CA SER A 25 -19.61 -34.30 2.48
C SER A 25 -20.20 -33.03 3.09
N GLU A 26 -20.86 -33.15 4.24
CA GLU A 26 -21.40 -32.01 4.99
C GLU A 26 -20.31 -31.00 5.40
N TRP A 27 -19.14 -31.51 5.80
CA TRP A 27 -17.99 -30.68 6.13
C TRP A 27 -17.49 -29.89 4.91
N VAL A 28 -17.52 -30.46 3.70
CA VAL A 28 -17.12 -29.72 2.49
C VAL A 28 -18.17 -28.66 2.15
N ARG A 29 -19.47 -29.02 2.22
CA ARG A 29 -20.56 -28.07 1.98
C ARG A 29 -20.54 -26.89 2.94
N SER A 30 -20.00 -27.02 4.16
CA SER A 30 -19.90 -25.88 5.08
C SER A 30 -18.92 -24.79 4.65
N PHE A 31 -18.05 -25.05 3.67
CA PHE A 31 -17.16 -24.05 3.06
C PHE A 31 -17.69 -23.48 1.74
N ALA A 32 -18.90 -23.86 1.36
CA ALA A 32 -19.51 -23.36 0.14
C ALA A 32 -19.90 -21.88 0.32
N CYS A 33 -19.79 -21.11 -0.76
CA CYS A 33 -19.92 -19.65 -0.74
C CYS A 33 -21.02 -19.16 -1.69
N GLU A 34 -21.95 -20.03 -2.12
CA GLU A 34 -22.97 -19.71 -3.12
C GLU A 34 -23.96 -18.63 -2.64
N ASP A 35 -24.01 -18.37 -1.33
CA ASP A 35 -24.83 -17.36 -0.68
C ASP A 35 -24.21 -15.95 -0.71
N LEU A 36 -22.92 -15.82 -1.04
CA LEU A 36 -22.28 -14.53 -1.19
C LEU A 36 -22.94 -13.72 -2.31
N CYS A 37 -23.05 -12.41 -2.07
CA CYS A 37 -23.58 -11.42 -3.00
C CYS A 37 -22.54 -10.32 -3.25
N PRO A 38 -21.48 -10.57 -4.04
CA PRO A 38 -20.35 -9.66 -4.18
C PRO A 38 -20.65 -8.47 -5.10
N LEU A 39 -20.16 -7.29 -4.73
CA LEU A 39 -19.99 -6.15 -5.62
C LEU A 39 -18.51 -6.05 -6.06
N ILE A 40 -18.27 -6.11 -7.36
CA ILE A 40 -16.92 -6.04 -7.94
C ILE A 40 -16.55 -4.58 -8.23
N VAL A 41 -15.50 -4.11 -7.56
CA VAL A 41 -14.98 -2.72 -7.52
C VAL A 41 -13.59 -2.67 -8.17
N CYS A 42 -13.44 -3.30 -9.33
CA CYS A 42 -12.21 -3.29 -10.11
C CYS A 42 -12.56 -3.31 -11.60
N ARG A 43 -11.56 -3.29 -12.51
CA ARG A 43 -11.78 -3.27 -13.96
C ARG A 43 -10.80 -4.16 -14.71
N GLY A 44 -11.11 -4.45 -15.98
CA GLY A 44 -10.21 -5.17 -16.88
C GLY A 44 -10.15 -6.67 -16.58
N PRO A 45 -9.01 -7.34 -16.88
CA PRO A 45 -8.91 -8.79 -16.79
C PRO A 45 -9.27 -9.37 -15.42
N ILE A 46 -8.87 -8.71 -14.34
CA ILE A 46 -9.17 -9.18 -12.98
C ILE A 46 -10.67 -9.18 -12.65
N ARG A 47 -11.44 -8.23 -13.20
CA ARG A 47 -12.91 -8.24 -13.06
C ARG A 47 -13.48 -9.47 -13.76
N LYS A 48 -13.03 -9.72 -14.98
CA LYS A 48 -13.49 -10.83 -15.81
C LYS A 48 -13.17 -12.19 -15.15
N GLU A 49 -11.97 -12.32 -14.61
CA GLU A 49 -11.54 -13.51 -13.86
C GLU A 49 -12.38 -13.73 -12.60
N ALA A 50 -12.68 -12.68 -11.84
CA ALA A 50 -13.56 -12.79 -10.67
C ALA A 50 -14.97 -13.25 -11.04
N MET A 51 -15.54 -12.74 -12.14
CA MET A 51 -16.84 -13.19 -12.66
C MET A 51 -16.82 -14.68 -13.02
N ASP A 52 -15.78 -15.15 -13.72
CA ASP A 52 -15.66 -16.58 -14.06
C ASP A 52 -15.57 -17.45 -12.81
N VAL A 53 -14.73 -17.06 -11.84
CA VAL A 53 -14.57 -17.78 -10.58
C VAL A 53 -15.88 -17.83 -9.80
N TYR A 54 -16.62 -16.72 -9.72
CA TYR A 54 -17.92 -16.69 -9.04
C TYR A 54 -18.95 -17.62 -9.71
N GLU A 55 -19.04 -17.62 -11.03
CA GLU A 55 -19.94 -18.53 -11.76
C GLU A 55 -19.56 -20.01 -11.59
N GLU A 56 -18.25 -20.31 -11.61
CA GLU A 56 -17.73 -21.65 -11.36
C GLU A 56 -18.00 -22.11 -9.92
N MET A 57 -17.87 -21.22 -8.93
CA MET A 57 -18.20 -21.49 -7.52
C MET A 57 -19.70 -21.59 -7.26
N GLY A 58 -20.56 -21.18 -8.21
CA GLY A 58 -22.01 -21.20 -8.05
C GLY A 58 -22.62 -19.92 -7.47
N ILE A 59 -21.81 -18.86 -7.29
CA ILE A 59 -22.28 -17.53 -6.91
C ILE A 59 -23.06 -16.94 -8.07
N SER A 60 -24.38 -16.87 -7.91
CA SER A 60 -25.31 -16.49 -8.97
C SER A 60 -25.73 -15.02 -8.94
N HIS A 61 -25.42 -14.31 -7.85
CA HIS A 61 -25.77 -12.91 -7.65
C HIS A 61 -24.52 -12.10 -7.33
N TYR A 62 -23.94 -11.47 -8.34
CA TYR A 62 -22.86 -10.50 -8.17
C TYR A 62 -23.13 -9.26 -9.02
N GLY A 63 -22.65 -8.11 -8.56
CA GLY A 63 -22.72 -6.83 -9.24
C GLY A 63 -21.35 -6.35 -9.67
N ILE A 64 -21.33 -5.38 -10.58
CA ILE A 64 -20.10 -4.70 -10.99
C ILE A 64 -20.28 -3.19 -10.93
N LEU A 65 -19.20 -2.48 -10.62
CA LEU A 65 -19.11 -1.07 -10.90
C LEU A 65 -18.60 -0.83 -12.32
N LEU A 66 -19.16 0.16 -12.99
CA LEU A 66 -18.72 0.62 -14.29
C LEU A 66 -18.39 2.12 -14.21
N SER A 67 -17.10 2.43 -14.27
CA SER A 67 -16.65 3.82 -14.40
C SER A 67 -17.08 4.38 -15.75
N GLU A 68 -17.39 5.69 -15.80
CA GLU A 68 -17.54 6.40 -17.07
C GLU A 68 -16.34 6.19 -18.00
N LYS A 69 -15.12 6.10 -17.47
CA LYS A 69 -13.89 5.84 -18.26
C LYS A 69 -13.85 4.45 -18.91
N ASP A 70 -14.74 3.54 -18.51
CA ASP A 70 -14.85 2.16 -19.01
C ASP A 70 -16.14 1.92 -19.79
N SER A 71 -16.95 2.97 -19.92
CA SER A 71 -18.19 2.94 -20.66
C SER A 71 -17.92 2.74 -22.15
N ILE A 72 -18.80 1.98 -22.80
CA ILE A 72 -18.78 1.72 -24.26
C ILE A 72 -18.84 3.00 -25.12
N VAL A 73 -19.13 4.15 -24.50
CA VAL A 73 -19.12 5.48 -25.11
C VAL A 73 -17.71 5.96 -25.45
N TYR A 74 -16.66 5.46 -24.77
CA TYR A 74 -15.27 5.86 -25.04
C TYR A 74 -14.59 4.91 -26.03
N PRO A 75 -14.16 5.39 -27.22
CA PRO A 75 -13.45 4.56 -28.18
C PRO A 75 -12.14 4.04 -27.54
N ASN A 76 -11.94 2.72 -27.57
CA ASN A 76 -10.86 1.94 -26.94
C ASN A 76 -11.01 1.59 -25.44
N ALA A 77 -12.09 1.98 -24.76
CA ALA A 77 -12.39 1.54 -23.40
C ALA A 77 -13.48 0.46 -23.41
N LEU A 78 -13.16 -0.71 -23.98
CA LEU A 78 -14.10 -1.82 -24.02
C LEU A 78 -14.00 -2.62 -22.73
N ALA A 79 -15.11 -2.71 -22.00
CA ALA A 79 -15.35 -3.71 -20.97
C ALA A 79 -16.10 -4.90 -21.62
N PRO A 80 -15.41 -5.81 -22.33
CA PRO A 80 -16.05 -6.90 -23.05
C PRO A 80 -16.86 -7.84 -22.14
N GLU A 81 -16.48 -7.93 -20.87
CA GLU A 81 -17.15 -8.70 -19.83
C GLU A 81 -18.61 -8.26 -19.60
N LEU A 82 -18.97 -7.02 -19.94
CA LEU A 82 -20.36 -6.54 -19.89
C LEU A 82 -21.30 -7.40 -20.75
N ARG A 83 -20.80 -8.05 -21.81
CA ARG A 83 -21.61 -8.92 -22.67
C ARG A 83 -22.04 -10.22 -21.99
N GLN A 84 -21.39 -10.59 -20.89
CA GLN A 84 -21.72 -11.80 -20.13
C GLN A 84 -22.83 -11.54 -19.11
N LEU A 85 -22.92 -10.31 -18.59
CA LEU A 85 -23.99 -9.91 -17.70
C LEU A 85 -25.29 -9.71 -18.49
N LYS A 86 -26.18 -10.70 -18.36
CA LYS A 86 -27.52 -10.65 -18.98
C LYS A 86 -28.48 -9.70 -18.25
N ASP A 87 -28.25 -9.50 -16.96
CA ASP A 87 -29.04 -8.63 -16.10
C ASP A 87 -28.32 -7.28 -15.93
N SER A 88 -28.80 -6.27 -16.67
CA SER A 88 -28.25 -4.91 -16.64
C SER A 88 -28.45 -4.20 -15.31
N THR A 89 -29.36 -4.66 -14.46
CA THR A 89 -29.60 -4.03 -13.13
C THR A 89 -28.42 -4.25 -12.17
N ARG A 90 -27.51 -5.17 -12.51
CA ARG A 90 -26.31 -5.49 -11.73
C ARG A 90 -25.09 -4.67 -12.13
N VAL A 91 -25.25 -3.70 -13.02
CA VAL A 91 -24.19 -2.81 -13.51
C VAL A 91 -24.43 -1.41 -12.96
N HIS A 92 -23.58 -1.00 -12.04
CA HIS A 92 -23.75 0.27 -11.30
C HIS A 92 -22.74 1.30 -11.78
N ARG A 93 -23.22 2.45 -12.24
CA ARG A 93 -22.35 3.49 -12.80
C ARG A 93 -21.76 4.37 -11.72
N VAL A 94 -20.49 4.69 -11.89
CA VAL A 94 -19.73 5.58 -11.02
C VAL A 94 -18.83 6.48 -11.89
N PRO A 95 -18.49 7.72 -11.50
CA PRO A 95 -17.56 8.54 -12.30
C PRO A 95 -16.17 7.88 -12.55
N ASP A 96 -15.58 7.24 -11.55
CA ASP A 96 -14.29 6.55 -11.49
C ASP A 96 -14.27 5.54 -10.31
N TYR A 97 -13.12 4.94 -9.99
CA TYR A 97 -13.03 3.93 -8.92
C TYR A 97 -12.36 4.42 -7.63
N SER A 98 -11.82 5.65 -7.56
CA SER A 98 -10.93 6.04 -6.45
C SER A 98 -10.97 7.50 -5.98
N GLY A 99 -11.61 8.41 -6.73
CA GLY A 99 -11.50 9.86 -6.57
C GLY A 99 -10.13 10.40 -7.03
N ALA A 100 -10.10 11.66 -7.48
CA ALA A 100 -8.86 12.37 -7.81
C ALA A 100 -8.26 13.10 -6.60
N SER A 101 -9.10 13.60 -5.69
CA SER A 101 -8.71 14.22 -4.42
C SER A 101 -9.03 13.32 -3.22
N LYS A 102 -8.62 13.72 -2.02
CA LYS A 102 -8.96 13.02 -0.78
C LYS A 102 -10.47 13.10 -0.50
N GLU A 103 -11.07 14.26 -0.74
CA GLU A 103 -12.50 14.49 -0.57
C GLU A 103 -13.32 13.65 -1.55
N GLU A 104 -12.93 13.64 -2.83
CA GLU A 104 -13.59 12.81 -3.85
C GLU A 104 -13.43 11.32 -3.55
N ARG A 105 -12.31 10.91 -2.93
CA ARG A 105 -12.11 9.52 -2.50
C ARG A 105 -13.11 9.14 -1.42
N VAL A 106 -13.27 9.96 -0.38
CA VAL A 106 -14.25 9.70 0.69
C VAL A 106 -15.68 9.64 0.13
N GLU A 107 -16.02 10.57 -0.77
CA GLU A 107 -17.29 10.53 -1.50
C GLU A 107 -17.45 9.23 -2.30
N ARG A 108 -16.38 8.78 -2.98
CA ARG A 108 -16.37 7.53 -3.74
C ARG A 108 -16.64 6.32 -2.87
N ILE A 109 -15.96 6.23 -1.73
CA ILE A 109 -16.10 5.14 -0.77
C ILE A 109 -17.56 5.06 -0.30
N ASN A 110 -18.15 6.20 0.08
CA ASN A 110 -19.54 6.27 0.52
C ASN A 110 -20.51 5.84 -0.61
N GLN A 111 -20.31 6.35 -1.82
CA GLN A 111 -21.13 5.97 -2.98
C GLN A 111 -21.09 4.47 -3.25
N ILE A 112 -19.92 3.82 -3.14
CA ILE A 112 -19.78 2.38 -3.36
C ILE A 112 -20.53 1.59 -2.27
N ILE A 113 -20.43 2.03 -1.01
CA ILE A 113 -21.13 1.40 0.12
C ILE A 113 -22.66 1.55 -0.01
N GLU A 114 -23.13 2.73 -0.44
CA GLU A 114 -24.56 2.97 -0.71
C GLU A 114 -25.07 2.04 -1.82
N ILE A 115 -24.35 1.96 -2.95
CA ILE A 115 -24.67 1.02 -4.03
C ILE A 115 -24.72 -0.42 -3.50
N ALA A 116 -23.77 -0.82 -2.65
CA ALA A 116 -23.74 -2.14 -2.06
C ALA A 116 -25.03 -2.43 -1.27
N LYS A 117 -25.40 -1.51 -0.37
CA LYS A 117 -26.57 -1.65 0.51
C LYS A 117 -27.90 -1.60 -0.24
N ASP A 118 -28.06 -0.65 -1.15
CA ASP A 118 -29.32 -0.43 -1.88
C ASP A 118 -29.67 -1.61 -2.79
N ASN A 119 -28.66 -2.37 -3.24
CA ASN A 119 -28.82 -3.49 -4.16
C ASN A 119 -28.65 -4.86 -3.49
N GLY A 120 -28.48 -4.92 -2.16
CA GLY A 120 -28.39 -6.17 -1.42
C GLY A 120 -27.09 -6.94 -1.59
N TYR A 121 -25.99 -6.26 -1.95
CA TYR A 121 -24.66 -6.85 -1.94
C TYR A 121 -24.15 -6.94 -0.49
N ASP A 122 -23.56 -8.08 -0.14
CA ASP A 122 -23.08 -8.37 1.22
C ASP A 122 -21.55 -8.29 1.34
N SER A 123 -20.87 -8.23 0.20
CA SER A 123 -19.42 -8.32 0.11
C SER A 123 -18.87 -7.48 -1.04
N ILE A 124 -17.62 -7.03 -0.92
CA ILE A 124 -16.94 -6.20 -1.91
C ILE A 124 -15.61 -6.85 -2.30
N PHE A 125 -15.36 -6.94 -3.62
CA PHE A 125 -14.09 -7.39 -4.18
C PHE A 125 -13.43 -6.29 -5.00
N ALA A 126 -12.22 -5.87 -4.62
CA ALA A 126 -11.52 -4.73 -5.25
C ALA A 126 -10.39 -5.12 -6.21
N GLY A 127 -10.11 -6.41 -6.40
CA GLY A 127 -9.02 -6.85 -7.27
C GLY A 127 -7.66 -6.30 -6.84
N TYR A 128 -6.92 -5.69 -7.77
CA TYR A 128 -5.65 -5.00 -7.53
C TYR A 128 -5.63 -3.58 -8.10
N GLY A 129 -4.80 -2.72 -7.53
CA GLY A 129 -4.77 -1.29 -7.84
C GLY A 129 -5.98 -0.54 -7.26
N PHE A 130 -6.19 0.71 -7.68
CA PHE A 130 -7.21 1.61 -7.11
C PHE A 130 -7.13 1.67 -5.58
N MET A 131 -8.18 1.25 -4.90
CA MET A 131 -8.30 1.26 -3.44
C MET A 131 -8.15 -0.14 -2.82
N ALA A 132 -7.69 -1.14 -3.57
CA ALA A 132 -7.62 -2.53 -3.08
C ALA A 132 -6.67 -2.72 -1.87
N GLU A 133 -5.70 -1.82 -1.69
CA GLU A 133 -4.73 -1.79 -0.59
C GLU A 133 -4.95 -0.58 0.33
N ASP A 134 -6.11 0.07 0.24
CA ASP A 134 -6.44 1.28 1.00
C ASP A 134 -7.13 0.92 2.33
N GLU A 135 -6.48 1.25 3.45
CA GLU A 135 -6.98 0.98 4.80
C GLU A 135 -8.30 1.71 5.11
N GLU A 136 -8.47 2.94 4.60
CA GLU A 136 -9.67 3.75 4.83
C GLU A 136 -10.86 3.14 4.09
N PHE A 137 -10.63 2.66 2.85
CA PHE A 137 -11.65 1.96 2.07
C PHE A 137 -12.12 0.67 2.74
N VAL A 138 -11.18 -0.20 3.13
CA VAL A 138 -11.53 -1.47 3.79
C VAL A 138 -12.21 -1.22 5.14
N GLY A 139 -11.70 -0.27 5.92
CA GLY A 139 -12.32 0.11 7.20
C GLY A 139 -13.74 0.64 7.04
N ALA A 140 -14.01 1.44 6.00
CA ALA A 140 -15.35 1.93 5.72
C ALA A 140 -16.34 0.81 5.34
N ILE A 141 -15.88 -0.19 4.57
CA ILE A 141 -16.66 -1.38 4.22
C ILE A 141 -17.02 -2.18 5.48
N GLU A 142 -16.03 -2.46 6.32
CA GLU A 142 -16.21 -3.19 7.58
C GLU A 142 -17.18 -2.45 8.52
N ASN A 143 -17.00 -1.14 8.69
CA ASN A 143 -17.88 -0.28 9.50
C ASN A 143 -19.31 -0.23 8.94
N ALA A 144 -19.48 -0.40 7.64
CA ALA A 144 -20.78 -0.45 7.00
C ALA A 144 -21.50 -1.80 7.19
N GLY A 145 -20.84 -2.79 7.79
CA GLY A 145 -21.36 -4.16 7.99
C GLY A 145 -21.22 -5.06 6.77
N LEU A 146 -20.39 -4.67 5.79
CA LEU A 146 -20.12 -5.42 4.57
C LEU A 146 -18.82 -6.22 4.72
N LYS A 147 -18.71 -7.34 4.00
CA LYS A 147 -17.48 -8.16 4.00
C LYS A 147 -16.53 -7.66 2.92
N PHE A 148 -15.27 -7.41 3.27
CA PHE A 148 -14.25 -7.19 2.25
C PHE A 148 -13.62 -8.54 1.85
N ILE A 149 -13.57 -8.84 0.55
CA ILE A 149 -12.92 -10.04 0.02
C ILE A 149 -11.42 -9.75 -0.11
N GLY A 150 -10.73 -9.82 1.03
CA GLY A 150 -9.32 -9.49 1.19
C GLY A 150 -8.91 -9.43 2.66
N PRO A 151 -7.69 -8.96 2.98
CA PRO A 151 -7.26 -8.76 4.35
C PRO A 151 -8.07 -7.62 5.02
N CYS A 152 -8.26 -7.72 6.34
CA CYS A 152 -8.99 -6.71 7.11
C CYS A 152 -8.25 -5.37 7.18
N ALA A 153 -8.96 -4.29 7.55
CA ALA A 153 -8.39 -2.94 7.62
C ALA A 153 -7.14 -2.87 8.51
N HIS A 154 -7.14 -3.56 9.64
CA HIS A 154 -5.96 -3.63 10.53
C HIS A 154 -4.73 -4.25 9.85
N THR A 155 -4.95 -5.30 9.05
CA THR A 155 -3.87 -5.96 8.30
C THR A 155 -3.37 -5.05 7.19
N GLN A 156 -4.27 -4.36 6.49
CA GLN A 156 -3.91 -3.38 5.46
C GLN A 156 -3.09 -2.21 6.03
N SER A 157 -3.46 -1.68 7.20
CA SER A 157 -2.64 -0.68 7.91
C SER A 157 -1.25 -1.23 8.21
N SER A 158 -1.20 -2.41 8.85
CA SER A 158 0.05 -3.00 9.34
C SER A 158 1.02 -3.44 8.22
N ALA A 159 0.50 -3.77 7.03
CA ALA A 159 1.28 -4.37 5.94
C ALA A 159 1.31 -3.56 4.63
N GLY A 160 0.39 -2.60 4.44
CA GLY A 160 0.28 -1.81 3.22
C GLY A 160 1.33 -0.69 3.13
N LYS A 161 1.70 -0.10 4.27
CA LYS A 161 2.78 0.89 4.36
C LYS A 161 4.11 0.18 4.55
N LYS A 162 5.10 0.48 3.70
CA LYS A 162 6.37 -0.27 3.64
C LYS A 162 7.20 -0.21 4.92
N ASP A 163 7.18 0.92 5.60
CA ASP A 163 7.79 1.13 6.92
C ASP A 163 7.08 0.31 7.99
N GLU A 164 5.76 0.40 8.07
CA GLU A 164 4.97 -0.38 9.04
C GLU A 164 5.08 -1.90 8.80
N ALA A 165 5.12 -2.32 7.54
CA ALA A 165 5.34 -3.71 7.15
C ALA A 165 6.70 -4.23 7.61
N LYS A 166 7.76 -3.41 7.50
CA LYS A 166 9.10 -3.78 7.99
C LYS A 166 9.15 -3.90 9.51
N ARG A 167 8.54 -2.95 10.23
CA ARG A 167 8.43 -2.99 11.69
C ARG A 167 7.65 -4.22 12.14
N THR A 168 6.54 -4.52 11.46
CA THR A 168 5.74 -5.73 11.72
C THR A 168 6.54 -6.99 11.47
N ALA A 169 7.26 -7.09 10.36
CA ALA A 169 8.13 -8.23 10.05
C ALA A 169 9.19 -8.45 11.13
N LEU A 170 9.91 -7.40 11.54
CA LEU A 170 10.90 -7.47 12.60
C LEU A 170 10.31 -7.93 13.94
N ARG A 171 9.10 -7.45 14.28
CA ARG A 171 8.39 -7.84 15.52
C ARG A 171 8.01 -9.32 15.54
N VAL A 172 7.79 -9.94 14.39
CA VAL A 172 7.49 -11.38 14.26
C VAL A 172 8.74 -12.20 13.89
N ASP A 173 9.92 -11.64 14.11
CA ASP A 173 11.23 -12.28 13.88
C ASP A 173 11.49 -12.67 12.41
N VAL A 174 10.87 -11.94 11.48
CA VAL A 174 11.12 -12.05 10.04
C VAL A 174 12.19 -11.04 9.64
N SER A 175 13.25 -11.52 9.00
CA SER A 175 14.34 -10.67 8.55
C SER A 175 13.90 -9.76 7.40
N VAL A 176 14.32 -8.50 7.46
CA VAL A 176 14.05 -7.49 6.43
C VAL A 176 15.36 -7.02 5.81
N THR A 177 15.28 -6.42 4.62
CA THR A 177 16.43 -5.74 4.01
C THR A 177 16.99 -4.70 4.99
N PRO A 178 18.28 -4.79 5.37
CA PRO A 178 18.86 -3.85 6.31
C PRO A 178 18.74 -2.42 5.81
N GLY A 179 18.26 -1.53 6.67
CA GLY A 179 18.01 -0.15 6.31
C GLY A 179 17.31 0.63 7.41
N ILE A 180 16.88 1.81 7.04
CA ILE A 180 16.19 2.79 7.88
C ILE A 180 14.86 3.11 7.20
N ASP A 181 13.79 3.02 7.98
CA ASP A 181 12.42 3.24 7.52
C ASP A 181 11.75 4.45 8.17
N ASN A 182 12.47 5.20 8.99
CA ASN A 182 11.96 6.31 9.79
C ASN A 182 12.83 7.57 9.67
N VAL A 183 13.36 7.86 8.47
CA VAL A 183 14.29 8.99 8.27
C VAL A 183 13.67 10.34 8.64
N THR A 184 12.37 10.49 8.46
CA THR A 184 11.63 11.70 8.83
C THR A 184 11.50 11.84 10.35
N ALA A 185 11.24 10.76 11.07
CA ALA A 185 11.28 10.72 12.54
C ALA A 185 12.65 11.15 13.05
N ARG A 186 13.73 10.59 12.49
CA ARG A 186 15.11 10.94 12.84
C ARG A 186 15.45 12.40 12.53
N THR A 187 14.93 12.92 11.43
CA THR A 187 15.05 14.35 11.07
C THR A 187 14.39 15.22 12.15
N LEU A 188 13.18 14.84 12.58
CA LEU A 188 12.47 15.57 13.62
C LEU A 188 13.18 15.48 14.98
N VAL A 189 13.66 14.30 15.37
CA VAL A 189 14.44 14.11 16.60
C VAL A 189 15.75 14.91 16.57
N LYS A 190 16.43 15.00 15.42
CA LYS A 190 17.63 15.84 15.29
C LYS A 190 17.34 17.31 15.51
N LYS A 191 16.16 17.78 15.11
CA LYS A 191 15.68 19.15 15.32
C LYS A 191 15.19 19.39 16.76
N HIS A 192 14.55 18.37 17.34
CA HIS A 192 13.97 18.36 18.68
C HIS A 192 14.51 17.17 19.49
N PRO A 193 15.71 17.29 20.09
CA PRO A 193 16.47 16.14 20.62
C PRO A 193 15.98 15.60 21.96
N SER A 194 14.88 16.12 22.51
CA SER A 194 14.32 15.68 23.78
C SER A 194 12.80 15.52 23.72
N ARG A 195 12.27 14.65 24.60
CA ARG A 195 10.83 14.46 24.75
C ARG A 195 10.12 15.77 25.04
N ASP A 196 10.67 16.59 25.94
CA ASP A 196 10.10 17.91 26.27
C ASP A 196 10.03 18.84 25.05
N ALA A 197 11.03 18.81 24.16
CA ALA A 197 11.02 19.59 22.94
C ALA A 197 9.96 19.10 21.94
N LEU A 198 9.78 17.78 21.82
CA LEU A 198 8.73 17.17 20.99
C LEU A 198 7.33 17.49 21.54
N LEU A 199 7.12 17.40 22.85
CA LEU A 199 5.86 17.77 23.49
C LEU A 199 5.57 19.27 23.40
N ALA A 200 6.61 20.12 23.48
CA ALA A 200 6.48 21.55 23.26
C ALA A 200 6.08 21.85 21.80
N LEU A 201 6.62 21.10 20.82
CA LEU A 201 6.24 21.23 19.42
C LEU A 201 4.76 20.89 19.20
N VAL A 202 4.26 19.79 19.78
CA VAL A 202 2.82 19.43 19.72
C VAL A 202 1.94 20.57 20.21
N LYS A 203 2.31 21.21 21.32
CA LYS A 203 1.57 22.35 21.88
C LYS A 203 1.69 23.60 21.02
N ALA A 204 2.88 23.94 20.55
CA ALA A 204 3.16 25.13 19.76
C ALA A 204 2.41 25.09 18.41
N GLU A 205 2.43 23.94 17.76
CA GLU A 205 1.77 23.71 16.49
C GLU A 205 0.31 23.27 16.64
N GLY A 206 -0.21 23.10 17.87
CA GLY A 206 -1.58 22.66 18.13
C GLY A 206 -1.95 21.38 17.38
N LEU A 207 -1.13 20.34 17.51
CA LEU A 207 -1.31 19.05 16.86
C LEU A 207 -2.26 18.15 17.65
N ASP A 208 -3.14 17.44 16.94
CA ASP A 208 -4.05 16.46 17.53
C ASP A 208 -3.33 15.10 17.66
N CYS A 209 -2.80 14.83 18.85
CA CYS A 209 -2.09 13.60 19.18
C CYS A 209 -2.79 12.90 20.34
N ASP A 210 -2.86 11.56 20.31
CA ASP A 210 -3.45 10.77 21.40
C ASP A 210 -2.68 10.99 22.72
N ASP A 211 -3.38 11.43 23.76
CA ASP A 211 -2.84 11.63 25.11
C ASP A 211 -2.14 10.37 25.65
N LYS A 212 -2.61 9.17 25.28
CA LYS A 212 -1.95 7.92 25.70
C LYS A 212 -0.55 7.80 25.12
N VAL A 213 -0.37 8.21 23.87
CA VAL A 213 0.93 8.22 23.19
C VAL A 213 1.83 9.29 23.80
N LEU A 214 1.31 10.49 24.01
CA LEU A 214 2.09 11.61 24.58
C LEU A 214 2.57 11.32 26.01
N ASN A 215 1.83 10.51 26.78
CA ASN A 215 2.16 10.16 28.16
C ASN A 215 2.87 8.81 28.32
N ASP A 216 3.13 8.07 27.24
CA ASP A 216 3.85 6.79 27.33
C ASP A 216 5.36 7.02 27.33
N ASP A 217 5.96 6.98 28.52
CA ASP A 217 7.40 7.15 28.75
C ASP A 217 8.25 6.00 28.20
N LYS A 218 7.64 4.89 27.77
CA LYS A 218 8.34 3.74 27.18
C LYS A 218 8.64 3.93 25.69
N LEU A 219 7.92 4.82 25.01
CA LEU A 219 8.15 5.15 23.61
C LEU A 219 9.54 5.78 23.43
N SER A 220 10.28 5.30 22.44
CA SER A 220 11.49 5.96 21.98
C SER A 220 11.17 7.34 21.39
N LEU A 221 12.17 8.22 21.33
CA LEU A 221 12.01 9.53 20.71
C LEU A 221 11.62 9.44 19.23
N GLU A 222 12.12 8.42 18.52
CA GLU A 222 11.79 8.19 17.11
C GLU A 222 10.33 7.74 16.95
N GLU A 223 9.83 6.86 17.81
CA GLU A 223 8.41 6.45 17.78
C GLU A 223 7.47 7.61 18.14
N LEU A 224 7.83 8.40 19.16
CA LEU A 224 7.05 9.61 19.50
C LEU A 224 7.06 10.62 18.34
N ALA A 225 8.21 10.82 17.70
CA ALA A 225 8.33 11.69 16.54
C ALA A 225 7.47 11.23 15.37
N ASP A 226 7.38 9.91 15.10
CA ASP A 226 6.48 9.36 14.07
C ASP A 226 5.01 9.72 14.34
N HIS A 227 4.54 9.55 15.58
CA HIS A 227 3.16 9.92 15.94
C HIS A 227 2.88 11.41 15.74
N ILE A 228 3.84 12.27 16.09
CA ILE A 228 3.75 13.72 15.89
C ILE A 228 3.71 14.06 14.39
N LEU A 229 4.49 13.36 13.57
CA LEU A 229 4.50 13.54 12.11
C LEU A 229 3.16 13.18 11.49
N PHE A 230 2.55 12.06 11.88
CA PHE A 230 1.21 11.69 11.42
C PHE A 230 0.17 12.77 11.76
N ALA A 231 0.23 13.34 12.97
CA ALA A 231 -0.64 14.46 13.34
C ALA A 231 -0.38 15.71 12.50
N SER A 232 0.88 16.01 12.16
CA SER A 232 1.18 17.13 11.24
C SER A 232 0.67 16.91 9.82
N TYR A 233 0.71 15.67 9.32
CA TYR A 233 0.19 15.34 8.00
C TYR A 233 -1.33 15.49 7.98
N ALA A 234 -2.02 15.05 9.03
CA ALA A 234 -3.47 15.24 9.18
C ALA A 234 -3.85 16.74 9.25
N LYS A 235 -3.02 17.56 9.89
CA LYS A 235 -3.19 19.02 9.96
C LYS A 235 -2.80 19.76 8.68
N GLY A 236 -2.03 19.11 7.79
CA GLY A 236 -1.53 19.72 6.55
C GLY A 236 -0.38 20.70 6.76
N ILE A 237 0.52 20.43 7.71
CA ILE A 237 1.71 21.25 7.96
C ILE A 237 3.01 20.43 7.87
N ASP A 238 4.12 21.09 7.58
CA ASP A 238 5.45 20.49 7.60
C ASP A 238 6.21 20.89 8.86
N LEU A 239 6.75 19.90 9.60
CA LEU A 239 7.56 20.14 10.81
C LEU A 239 9.07 20.26 10.51
N TYR A 240 9.47 19.92 9.29
CA TYR A 240 10.83 20.01 8.78
C TYR A 240 10.84 20.45 7.32
N SER A 241 11.95 21.03 6.87
CA SER A 241 12.15 21.33 5.44
C SER A 241 12.69 20.11 4.68
N ILE A 242 12.48 20.09 3.35
CA ILE A 242 13.07 19.06 2.50
C ILE A 242 14.61 19.06 2.59
N ASP A 243 15.23 20.22 2.80
CA ASP A 243 16.68 20.34 2.97
C ASP A 243 17.15 19.70 4.29
N GLU A 244 16.41 19.91 5.39
CA GLU A 244 16.68 19.27 6.69
C GLU A 244 16.60 17.73 6.57
N MET A 245 15.56 17.23 5.90
CA MET A 245 15.38 15.81 5.63
C MET A 245 16.46 15.27 4.68
N GLY A 246 16.80 16.00 3.62
CA GLY A 246 17.85 15.62 2.68
C GLY A 246 19.21 15.48 3.36
N ALA A 247 19.57 16.42 4.24
CA ALA A 247 20.79 16.34 5.04
C ALA A 247 20.78 15.14 6.00
N GLN A 248 19.61 14.73 6.51
CA GLN A 248 19.50 13.50 7.30
C GLN A 248 19.69 12.26 6.42
N VAL A 249 19.06 12.19 5.25
CA VAL A 249 19.24 11.07 4.31
C VAL A 249 20.70 10.92 3.90
N GLU A 250 21.40 12.02 3.61
CA GLU A 250 22.84 12.00 3.32
C GLU A 250 23.63 11.37 4.47
N ALA A 251 23.39 11.80 5.71
CA ALA A 251 24.05 11.24 6.89
C ALA A 251 23.80 9.73 7.05
N GLU A 252 22.56 9.29 6.82
CA GLU A 252 22.21 7.87 6.86
C GLU A 252 22.90 7.05 5.76
N CYS A 253 23.00 7.60 4.55
CA CYS A 253 23.75 6.96 3.46
C CYS A 253 25.24 6.83 3.79
N ILE A 254 25.86 7.85 4.40
CA ILE A 254 27.26 7.81 4.84
C ILE A 254 27.48 6.64 5.80
N GLU A 255 26.66 6.54 6.85
CA GLU A 255 26.79 5.47 7.85
C GLU A 255 26.51 4.09 7.24
N MET A 256 25.57 4.00 6.30
CA MET A 256 25.29 2.75 5.59
C MET A 256 26.47 2.27 4.74
N PHE A 257 27.12 3.17 4.00
CA PHE A 257 28.30 2.84 3.19
C PHE A 257 29.51 2.47 4.05
N LYS A 258 29.70 3.12 5.21
CA LYS A 258 30.76 2.73 6.17
C LYS A 258 30.53 1.33 6.72
N LYS A 259 29.28 1.04 7.13
CA LYS A 259 28.91 -0.25 7.72
C LYS A 259 28.93 -1.38 6.69
N ASN A 260 28.59 -1.08 5.44
CA ASN A 260 28.50 -2.05 4.36
C ASN A 260 29.34 -1.59 3.16
N PRO A 261 30.68 -1.72 3.22
CA PRO A 261 31.54 -1.40 2.08
C PRO A 261 31.16 -2.22 0.85
N GLN A 262 31.35 -1.64 -0.33
CA GLN A 262 31.03 -2.28 -1.62
C GLN A 262 29.54 -2.65 -1.80
N SER A 263 28.66 -2.04 -1.01
CA SER A 263 27.22 -2.14 -1.20
C SER A 263 26.67 -0.95 -1.99
N ARG A 264 25.46 -1.13 -2.52
CA ARG A 264 24.63 -0.05 -3.03
C ARG A 264 23.52 0.23 -2.04
N VAL A 265 23.04 1.47 -2.03
CA VAL A 265 21.89 1.88 -1.21
C VAL A 265 20.74 2.21 -2.14
N ARG A 266 19.53 1.78 -1.79
CA ARG A 266 18.27 2.11 -2.45
C ARG A 266 17.54 3.13 -1.58
N LEU A 267 17.13 4.22 -2.22
CA LEU A 267 16.20 5.21 -1.68
C LEU A 267 14.83 4.91 -2.26
N LYS A 268 13.79 4.84 -1.43
CA LYS A 268 12.44 4.52 -1.90
C LYS A 268 11.37 5.24 -1.09
N ALA A 269 10.48 5.98 -1.74
CA ALA A 269 9.33 6.56 -1.06
C ALA A 269 8.42 5.47 -0.45
N ILE A 270 7.84 5.78 0.71
CA ILE A 270 6.82 4.93 1.34
C ILE A 270 5.62 4.79 0.38
N GLY A 271 5.10 5.92 -0.11
CA GLY A 271 4.10 5.98 -1.17
C GLY A 271 4.69 5.69 -2.55
N GLY A 272 4.11 4.75 -3.29
CA GLY A 272 4.52 4.43 -4.67
C GLY A 272 4.53 2.92 -4.95
N GLY A 273 3.70 2.51 -5.92
CA GLY A 273 3.62 1.14 -6.45
C GLY A 273 4.33 0.97 -7.79
N GLY A 274 4.57 -0.28 -8.21
CA GLY A 274 4.99 -0.60 -9.58
C GLY A 274 6.40 -0.11 -9.98
N GLY A 275 7.34 0.01 -9.03
CA GLY A 275 8.74 0.36 -9.30
C GLY A 275 9.03 1.86 -9.46
N LYS A 276 8.03 2.71 -9.33
CA LYS A 276 8.17 4.18 -9.29
C LYS A 276 8.68 4.66 -7.93
N GLY A 277 9.30 5.84 -7.90
CA GLY A 277 9.72 6.51 -6.66
C GLY A 277 10.87 5.82 -5.94
N GLN A 278 11.83 5.29 -6.69
CA GLN A 278 13.07 4.72 -6.15
C GLN A 278 14.31 5.17 -6.92
N ARG A 279 15.44 5.28 -6.22
CA ARG A 279 16.77 5.57 -6.79
C ARG A 279 17.82 4.70 -6.12
N ILE A 280 18.89 4.42 -6.84
CA ILE A 280 20.01 3.62 -6.32
C ILE A 280 21.27 4.48 -6.37
N LEU A 281 22.04 4.45 -5.28
CA LEU A 281 23.34 5.08 -5.14
C LEU A 281 24.39 4.06 -4.69
N GLY A 282 25.66 4.45 -4.74
CA GLY A 282 26.80 3.60 -4.38
C GLY A 282 27.54 3.00 -5.58
N ALA A 283 27.13 3.31 -6.82
CA ALA A 283 27.75 2.77 -8.02
C ALA A 283 29.24 3.15 -8.13
N SER A 284 29.62 4.36 -7.71
CA SER A 284 31.02 4.82 -7.72
C SER A 284 31.89 4.14 -6.66
N LEU A 285 31.26 3.51 -5.66
CA LEU A 285 31.92 2.78 -4.57
C LEU A 285 32.05 1.28 -4.90
N LEU A 286 31.26 0.78 -5.87
CA LEU A 286 31.36 -0.60 -6.37
C LEU A 286 32.74 -0.81 -7.03
N GLY A 287 33.58 -1.61 -6.38
CA GLY A 287 34.93 -1.92 -6.84
C GLY A 287 36.04 -1.28 -5.99
N LYS A 288 35.73 -0.30 -5.13
CA LYS A 288 36.69 0.22 -4.15
C LYS A 288 36.69 -0.69 -2.92
N LYS A 289 37.74 -1.49 -2.73
CA LYS A 289 37.88 -2.34 -1.53
C LYS A 289 37.88 -1.54 -0.23
N ASN A 290 38.55 -0.38 -0.23
CA ASN A 290 38.63 0.55 0.89
C ASN A 290 38.26 1.95 0.38
N ALA A 291 36.98 2.25 0.26
CA ALA A 291 36.54 3.61 -0.04
C ALA A 291 36.96 4.56 1.11
N SER A 292 37.55 5.70 0.77
CA SER A 292 37.89 6.71 1.78
C SER A 292 36.65 7.45 2.28
N ASP A 293 36.73 8.11 3.44
CA ASP A 293 35.66 8.98 3.94
C ASP A 293 35.29 10.08 2.93
N ALA A 294 36.25 10.56 2.14
CA ALA A 294 36.01 11.54 1.09
C ALA A 294 35.21 10.95 -0.08
N ASP A 295 35.49 9.69 -0.46
CA ASP A 295 34.72 8.97 -1.48
C ASP A 295 33.28 8.74 -1.02
N ILE A 296 33.10 8.30 0.22
CA ILE A 296 31.78 8.03 0.80
C ILE A 296 30.95 9.33 0.87
N LYS A 297 31.54 10.42 1.39
CA LYS A 297 30.87 11.73 1.44
C LYS A 297 30.50 12.23 0.06
N LYS A 298 31.39 12.08 -0.93
CA LYS A 298 31.12 12.49 -2.31
C LYS A 298 29.95 11.72 -2.93
N GLU A 299 29.86 10.42 -2.67
CA GLU A 299 28.75 9.60 -3.18
C GLU A 299 27.43 9.95 -2.47
N ALA A 300 27.45 10.06 -1.14
CA ALA A 300 26.27 10.35 -0.32
C ALA A 300 25.70 11.75 -0.56
N ALA A 301 26.52 12.72 -0.97
CA ALA A 301 26.08 14.07 -1.32
C ALA A 301 25.08 14.11 -2.50
N ASN A 302 24.96 13.04 -3.28
CA ASN A 302 23.93 12.93 -4.32
C ASN A 302 22.54 12.56 -3.75
N ALA A 303 22.48 12.02 -2.53
CA ALA A 303 21.25 11.49 -1.95
C ALA A 303 20.11 12.53 -1.80
N PRO A 304 20.36 13.77 -1.33
CA PRO A 304 19.29 14.78 -1.23
C PRO A 304 18.61 15.08 -2.57
N GLY A 305 19.38 15.19 -3.65
CA GLY A 305 18.85 15.42 -5.00
C GLY A 305 17.99 14.25 -5.50
N LEU A 306 18.46 13.02 -5.27
CA LEU A 306 17.71 11.81 -5.62
C LEU A 306 16.40 11.68 -4.84
N VAL A 307 16.38 12.08 -3.56
CA VAL A 307 15.14 12.12 -2.76
C VAL A 307 14.15 13.12 -3.33
N LEU A 308 14.60 14.32 -3.72
CA LEU A 308 13.72 15.31 -4.33
C LEU A 308 13.11 14.80 -5.64
N GLU A 309 13.90 14.13 -6.48
CA GLU A 309 13.38 13.45 -7.68
C GLU A 309 12.31 12.42 -7.34
N ILE A 310 12.55 11.57 -6.33
CA ILE A 310 11.60 10.56 -5.87
C ILE A 310 10.30 11.21 -5.44
N LEU A 311 10.36 12.24 -4.58
CA LEU A 311 9.18 12.93 -4.07
C LEU A 311 8.37 13.60 -5.19
N ASN A 312 9.06 14.22 -6.16
CA ASN A 312 8.41 14.80 -7.33
C ASN A 312 7.71 13.72 -8.18
N GLU A 313 8.35 12.57 -8.37
CA GLU A 313 7.82 11.46 -9.16
C GLU A 313 6.55 10.86 -8.52
N VAL A 314 6.52 10.71 -7.19
CA VAL A 314 5.37 10.19 -6.45
C VAL A 314 4.37 11.27 -6.03
N LYS A 315 4.63 12.54 -6.36
CA LYS A 315 3.82 13.71 -5.99
C LYS A 315 3.60 13.84 -4.48
N ALA A 316 4.67 13.63 -3.70
CA ALA A 316 4.66 13.77 -2.23
C ALA A 316 5.54 14.94 -1.77
N ASN A 317 5.66 16.00 -2.59
CA ASN A 317 6.46 17.18 -2.30
C ASN A 317 5.63 18.38 -1.83
N GLY A 318 4.31 18.23 -1.68
CA GLY A 318 3.40 19.25 -1.17
C GLY A 318 3.47 19.42 0.35
N VAL A 319 2.90 20.50 0.86
CA VAL A 319 2.88 20.79 2.30
C VAL A 319 1.95 19.79 3.01
N GLY A 320 2.43 19.18 4.09
CA GLY A 320 1.67 18.16 4.83
C GLY A 320 1.71 16.76 4.21
N ASP A 321 2.32 16.59 3.04
CA ASP A 321 2.55 15.25 2.47
C ASP A 321 3.53 14.45 3.33
N ASN A 322 3.29 13.14 3.43
CA ASN A 322 4.26 12.21 4.00
C ASN A 322 5.46 12.05 3.06
N LYS A 323 6.55 12.73 3.40
CA LYS A 323 7.82 12.76 2.64
C LYS A 323 8.78 11.62 3.02
N ASN A 324 8.34 10.64 3.79
CA ASN A 324 9.24 9.59 4.29
C ASN A 324 9.83 8.73 3.16
N VAL A 325 11.13 8.43 3.29
CA VAL A 325 11.91 7.64 2.33
C VAL A 325 12.69 6.57 3.07
N LEU A 326 12.57 5.34 2.59
CA LEU A 326 13.38 4.20 3.00
C LEU A 326 14.81 4.38 2.48
N VAL A 327 15.79 4.24 3.35
CA VAL A 327 17.21 4.15 3.01
C VAL A 327 17.64 2.72 3.31
N GLU A 328 17.89 1.88 2.31
CA GLU A 328 18.15 0.45 2.54
C GLU A 328 19.23 -0.11 1.63
N LEU A 329 19.84 -1.23 2.02
CA LEU A 329 20.79 -1.92 1.16
C LEU A 329 20.09 -2.44 -0.10
N ASN A 330 20.68 -2.14 -1.26
CA ASN A 330 20.24 -2.73 -2.51
C ASN A 330 20.93 -4.08 -2.72
N ILE A 331 20.24 -5.15 -2.34
CA ILE A 331 20.71 -6.54 -2.45
C ILE A 331 20.56 -7.08 -3.89
N GLU A 332 19.64 -6.51 -4.67
CA GLU A 332 19.41 -6.93 -6.06
C GLU A 332 20.65 -6.67 -6.91
N GLN A 333 21.14 -7.71 -7.61
CA GLN A 333 22.24 -7.61 -8.58
C GLN A 333 21.75 -7.49 -10.03
N THR A 334 20.46 -7.74 -10.27
CA THR A 334 19.89 -8.05 -11.59
C THR A 334 18.80 -7.09 -12.07
N ARG A 335 18.67 -5.91 -11.45
CA ARG A 335 17.88 -4.78 -11.99
C ARG A 335 18.70 -3.51 -11.98
#